data_AF-A0A533T622-F1
#
_entry.id   AF-A0A533T622-F1
#
_cell.length_a   1.000
_cell.length_b   1.000
_cell.length_c   1.000
_cell.angle_alpha   90.00
_cell.angle_beta   90.00
_cell.angle_gamma   90.00
#
_symmetry.space_group_name_H-M   'P 1'
#
loop_
_entity.id
_entity.type
_entity.pdbx_description
1 polymer ?
#
loop_
_entity_poly.entity_id
_entity_poly.type
_entity_poly.pdbx_seq_one_letter_code
_entity_poly.pdbx_strand_id
1 'polypeptide(L)'
;MTTDVLMLPIDLSAIGKEHWTLAVIGYSVVFLALILLFLFFSILPKFLTRNLRKKFQKEGSQEMAALAGTLVPGEVSAAIATAISLYLEELHDEETAILTIKKVGKSYSPWNSKIYNVINFNRFQR
;
A
#
# COMPACT_ATOMS: atom_id res chain seq x y z
N MET A 1 -50.98 -5.19 31.85
CA MET A 1 -49.97 -4.96 30.79
C MET A 1 -50.09 -3.52 30.37
N THR A 2 -49.34 -2.64 31.04
CA THR A 2 -49.24 -1.22 30.72
C THR A 2 -48.14 -1.06 29.67
N THR A 3 -48.51 -0.71 28.45
CA THR A 3 -47.55 -0.28 27.43
C THR A 3 -47.35 1.22 27.60
N ASP A 4 -46.41 1.60 28.47
CA ASP A 4 -45.92 2.98 28.54
C ASP A 4 -45.07 3.24 27.29
N VAL A 5 -45.76 3.66 26.23
CA VAL A 5 -45.11 4.13 25.01
C VAL A 5 -44.47 5.46 25.35
N LEU A 6 -43.16 5.43 25.59
CA LEU A 6 -42.30 6.58 25.85
C LEU A 6 -42.36 7.54 24.65
N MET A 7 -43.34 8.44 24.64
CA MET A 7 -43.41 9.53 23.67
C MET A 7 -42.23 10.47 23.94
N LEU A 8 -41.25 10.46 23.04
CA LEU A 8 -40.11 11.37 23.12
C LEU A 8 -40.62 12.83 23.08
N PRO A 9 -40.23 13.70 24.02
CA PRO A 9 -40.59 15.10 24.01
C PRO A 9 -39.76 15.84 22.96
N ILE A 10 -40.14 15.72 21.68
CA ILE A 10 -39.52 16.46 20.59
C ILE A 10 -40.24 17.81 20.48
N ASP A 11 -39.63 18.85 21.07
CA ASP A 11 -40.14 20.21 20.96
C ASP A 11 -39.47 20.95 19.79
N LEU A 12 -40.15 20.97 18.63
CA LEU A 12 -39.68 21.67 17.44
C LEU A 12 -39.70 23.20 17.59
N SER A 13 -40.38 23.71 18.62
CA SER A 13 -40.45 25.15 18.92
C SER A 13 -39.13 25.69 19.47
N ALA A 14 -38.26 24.81 19.96
CA ALA A 14 -36.93 25.14 20.46
C ALA A 14 -35.90 25.42 19.34
N ILE A 15 -36.25 25.18 18.07
CA ILE A 15 -35.37 25.43 16.93
C ILE A 15 -35.39 26.93 16.59
N GLY A 16 -34.42 27.65 17.12
CA GLY A 16 -34.18 29.06 16.79
C GLY A 16 -33.36 29.28 15.51
N LYS A 17 -33.10 30.55 15.21
CA LYS A 17 -32.39 30.99 13.98
C LYS A 17 -30.91 30.57 14.00
N GLU A 18 -30.32 30.51 15.18
CA GLU A 18 -28.96 30.05 15.45
C GLU A 18 -28.75 28.60 15.04
N HIS A 19 -29.72 27.73 15.30
CA HIS A 19 -29.67 26.31 14.93
C HIS A 19 -29.69 26.12 13.41
N TRP A 20 -30.54 26.88 12.72
CA TRP A 20 -30.58 26.90 11.25
C TRP A 20 -29.26 27.37 10.64
N THR A 21 -28.65 28.40 11.22
CA THR A 21 -27.38 28.94 10.76
C THR A 21 -26.27 27.90 10.91
N LEU A 22 -26.22 27.22 12.05
CA LEU A 22 -25.25 26.15 12.30
C LEU A 22 -25.42 24.98 11.33
N ALA A 23 -26.65 24.53 11.10
CA ALA A 23 -26.92 23.43 10.16
C ALA A 23 -26.47 23.78 8.74
N VAL A 24 -26.85 24.95 8.22
CA VAL A 24 -26.50 25.39 6.86
C VAL A 24 -24.98 25.50 6.70
N ILE A 25 -24.28 26.09 7.68
CA ILE A 25 -22.83 26.19 7.64
C ILE A 25 -22.19 24.79 7.68
N GLY A 26 -22.65 23.91 8.56
CA GLY A 26 -22.13 22.56 8.69
C GLY A 26 -22.24 21.75 7.39
N TYR A 27 -23.43 21.70 6.80
CA TYR A 27 -23.63 21.01 5.53
C TYR A 27 -22.83 21.64 4.39
N SER A 28 -22.77 22.97 4.33
CA SER A 28 -22.00 23.70 3.31
C SER A 28 -20.50 23.37 3.38
N VAL A 29 -19.91 23.38 4.58
CA VAL A 29 -18.49 23.06 4.77
C VAL A 29 -18.18 21.63 4.36
N VAL A 30 -19.03 20.66 4.76
CA VAL A 30 -18.85 19.25 4.36
C VAL A 30 -18.94 19.10 2.85
N PHE A 31 -19.93 19.72 2.21
CA PHE A 31 -20.11 19.67 0.77
C PHE A 31 -18.93 20.30 0.03
N LEU A 32 -18.44 21.44 0.52
CA LEU A 32 -17.29 22.14 -0.05
C LEU A 32 -16.00 21.34 0.13
N ALA A 33 -15.80 20.70 1.28
CA ALA A 33 -14.67 19.81 1.51
C ALA A 33 -14.66 18.62 0.54
N LEU A 34 -15.83 18.01 0.29
CA LEU A 34 -15.96 16.91 -0.67
C LEU A 34 -15.66 17.36 -2.11
N ILE A 35 -16.16 18.53 -2.52
CA ILE A 35 -15.86 19.10 -3.85
C ILE A 35 -14.36 19.36 -4.00
N LEU A 36 -13.73 19.96 -2.99
CA LEU A 36 -12.30 20.27 -3.01
C LEU A 36 -11.48 18.97 -3.14
N LEU A 37 -11.82 17.95 -2.36
CA LEU A 37 -11.16 16.66 -2.42
C LEU A 37 -11.35 15.98 -3.80
N PHE A 38 -12.56 16.04 -4.37
CA PHE A 38 -12.83 15.55 -5.72
C PHE A 38 -11.97 16.27 -6.77
N LEU A 39 -11.88 17.61 -6.71
CA LEU A 39 -11.05 18.39 -7.61
C LEU A 39 -9.57 18.02 -7.48
N PHE A 40 -9.09 17.86 -6.25
CA PHE A 40 -7.72 17.45 -5.98
C PHE A 40 -7.40 16.10 -6.64
N PHE A 41 -8.22 15.07 -6.41
CA PHE A 41 -8.05 13.77 -7.03
C PHE A 41 -8.24 13.78 -8.56
N SER A 42 -9.02 14.70 -9.11
CA SER A 42 -9.18 14.84 -10.57
C SER A 42 -7.97 15.51 -11.25
N ILE A 43 -7.32 16.45 -10.56
CA ILE A 43 -6.17 17.21 -11.09
C ILE A 43 -4.87 16.42 -10.99
N LEU A 44 -4.65 15.69 -9.89
CA LEU A 44 -3.46 14.86 -9.65
C LEU A 44 -3.08 13.93 -10.84
N PRO A 45 -3.97 13.06 -11.38
CA PRO A 45 -3.62 12.16 -12.46
C PRO A 45 -3.32 12.90 -13.76
N LYS A 46 -4.00 14.02 -14.03
CA LYS A 46 -3.72 14.89 -15.19
C LYS A 46 -2.32 15.52 -15.09
N PHE A 47 -1.90 15.92 -13.89
CA PHE A 47 -0.56 16.46 -13.69
C PHE A 47 0.51 15.38 -13.86
N LEU A 48 0.29 14.20 -13.28
CA LEU A 48 1.23 13.08 -13.35
C LEU A 48 1.41 12.57 -14.79
N THR A 49 0.31 12.27 -15.49
CA THR A 49 0.33 11.82 -16.91
C THR A 49 0.99 12.84 -17.84
N ARG A 50 0.80 14.14 -17.59
CA ARG A 50 1.44 15.21 -18.39
C ARG A 50 2.95 15.24 -18.21
N ASN A 51 3.47 14.97 -17.01
CA ASN A 51 4.90 14.86 -16.76
C ASN A 51 5.50 13.59 -17.37
N LEU A 52 4.80 12.45 -17.24
CA LEU A 52 5.19 11.19 -17.85
C LEU A 52 5.26 11.31 -19.38
N ARG A 53 4.22 11.85 -20.02
CA ARG A 53 4.18 12.06 -21.47
C ARG A 53 5.34 12.94 -21.97
N LYS A 54 5.68 14.01 -21.23
CA LYS A 54 6.86 14.84 -21.54
C LYS A 54 8.17 14.08 -21.41
N LYS A 55 8.27 13.14 -20.48
CA LYS A 55 9.47 12.29 -20.32
C LYS A 55 9.59 11.28 -21.46
N PHE A 56 8.51 10.55 -21.77
CA PHE A 56 8.50 9.56 -22.87
C PHE A 56 8.70 10.18 -24.26
N GLN A 57 8.24 11.41 -24.49
CA GLN A 57 8.53 12.13 -25.73
C GLN A 57 10.01 12.49 -25.91
N LYS A 58 10.75 12.71 -24.81
CA LYS A 58 12.20 12.96 -24.85
C LYS A 58 13.01 11.69 -25.13
N GLU A 59 12.46 10.53 -24.78
CA GLU A 59 13.08 9.22 -24.96
C GLU A 59 12.78 8.59 -26.35
N GLY A 60 12.08 9.30 -27.24
CA GLY A 60 11.91 8.92 -28.64
C GLY A 60 10.86 7.83 -28.92
N SER A 61 10.18 7.29 -27.89
CA SER A 61 9.12 6.29 -28.06
C SER A 61 7.75 6.96 -28.22
N GLN A 62 7.46 7.38 -29.44
CA GLN A 62 6.20 8.07 -29.79
C GLN A 62 4.97 7.17 -29.60
N GLU A 63 5.13 5.85 -29.77
CA GLU A 63 4.08 4.86 -29.51
C GLU A 63 3.78 4.70 -28.02
N MET A 64 4.80 4.60 -27.16
CA MET A 64 4.62 4.56 -25.70
C MET A 64 4.02 5.86 -25.17
N ALA A 65 4.35 7.01 -25.77
CA ALA A 65 3.76 8.30 -25.40
C ALA A 65 2.27 8.42 -25.78
N ALA A 66 1.82 7.70 -26.82
CA ALA A 66 0.41 7.62 -27.19
C ALA A 66 -0.38 6.71 -26.22
N LEU A 67 0.22 5.58 -25.82
CA LEU A 67 -0.35 4.65 -24.83
C LEU A 67 -0.34 5.20 -23.39
N ALA A 68 0.63 6.03 -23.03
CA ALA A 68 0.66 6.70 -21.72
C ALA A 68 -0.50 7.69 -21.51
N GLY A 69 -1.19 8.10 -22.59
CA GLY A 69 -2.38 8.94 -22.54
C GLY A 69 -3.68 8.16 -22.41
N THR A 70 -3.69 6.87 -22.75
CA THR A 70 -4.86 6.01 -22.54
C THR A 70 -4.91 5.59 -21.07
N LEU A 71 -5.89 6.13 -20.35
CA LEU A 71 -6.23 5.68 -19.00
C LEU A 71 -6.59 4.19 -19.08
N VAL A 72 -5.68 3.32 -18.65
CA VAL A 72 -6.00 1.92 -18.39
C VAL A 72 -6.97 1.90 -17.22
N PRO A 73 -8.16 1.29 -17.36
CA PRO A 73 -9.11 1.19 -16.27
C PRO A 73 -8.51 0.49 -15.05
N GLY A 74 -8.92 0.90 -13.85
CA GLY A 74 -8.36 0.39 -12.59
C GLY A 74 -8.63 -1.11 -12.42
N GLU A 75 -9.77 -1.57 -12.89
CA GLU A 75 -10.18 -2.98 -12.89
C GLU A 75 -9.24 -3.85 -13.72
N VAL A 76 -8.78 -3.36 -14.88
CA VAL A 76 -7.85 -4.10 -15.74
C VAL A 76 -6.47 -4.17 -15.07
N SER A 77 -6.01 -3.06 -14.50
CA SER A 77 -4.74 -3.03 -13.76
C SER A 77 -4.77 -3.96 -12.54
N ALA A 78 -5.89 -4.00 -11.80
CA ALA A 78 -6.08 -4.89 -10.67
C ALA A 78 -6.09 -6.36 -11.11
N ALA A 79 -6.83 -6.70 -12.18
CA ALA A 79 -6.86 -8.07 -12.71
C ALA A 79 -5.47 -8.54 -13.17
N ILE A 80 -4.69 -7.67 -13.83
CA ILE A 80 -3.29 -7.97 -14.20
C ILE A 80 -2.44 -8.20 -12.96
N ALA A 81 -2.54 -7.32 -11.96
CA ALA A 81 -1.78 -7.46 -10.71
C ALA A 81 -2.13 -8.76 -9.97
N THR A 82 -3.41 -9.13 -9.91
CA THR A 82 -3.86 -10.40 -9.32
C THR A 82 -3.38 -11.61 -10.11
N ALA A 83 -3.42 -11.56 -11.44
CA ALA A 83 -2.89 -12.65 -12.27
C ALA A 83 -1.39 -12.84 -12.03
N ILE A 84 -0.62 -11.75 -11.95
CA ILE A 84 0.81 -11.80 -11.63
C ILE A 84 1.04 -12.32 -10.22
N SER A 85 0.28 -11.87 -9.22
CA SER A 85 0.48 -12.32 -7.84
C SER A 85 0.24 -13.82 -7.68
N LEU A 86 -0.83 -14.34 -8.29
CA LEU A 86 -1.13 -15.78 -8.29
C LEU A 86 -0.06 -16.60 -9.01
N TYR A 87 0.43 -16.10 -10.15
CA TYR A 87 1.51 -16.76 -10.88
C TYR A 87 2.82 -16.82 -10.07
N LEU A 88 3.16 -15.74 -9.36
CA LEU A 88 4.36 -15.69 -8.52
C LEU A 88 4.22 -16.54 -7.25
N GLU A 89 3.00 -16.66 -6.70
CA GLU A 89 2.71 -17.54 -5.58
C GLU A 89 2.92 -19.02 -5.95
N GLU A 90 2.46 -19.45 -7.12
CA GLU A 90 2.67 -20.82 -7.64
C GLU A 90 4.15 -21.15 -7.90
N LEU A 91 4.97 -20.14 -8.25
CA LEU A 91 6.39 -20.33 -8.51
C LEU A 91 7.27 -20.37 -7.25
N HIS A 92 6.75 -19.97 -6.10
CA HIS A 92 7.47 -20.12 -4.85
C HIS A 92 7.39 -21.59 -4.40
N ASP A 93 8.54 -22.24 -4.21
CA ASP A 93 8.59 -23.53 -3.55
C ASP A 93 8.03 -23.38 -2.12
N GLU A 94 7.08 -24.24 -1.74
CA GLU A 94 6.57 -24.36 -0.38
C GLU A 94 7.71 -24.86 0.53
N GLU A 95 8.49 -23.93 1.07
CA GLU A 95 9.56 -24.25 2.01
C GLU A 95 8.96 -24.84 3.29
N THR A 96 9.21 -26.12 3.54
CA THR A 96 8.83 -26.76 4.80
C THR A 96 9.63 -26.13 5.94
N ALA A 97 8.98 -25.30 6.78
CA ALA A 97 9.59 -24.61 7.92
C ALA A 97 10.01 -25.54 9.09
N ILE A 98 10.10 -26.86 8.87
CA ILE A 98 10.59 -27.83 9.86
C ILE A 98 12.10 -27.98 9.66
N LEU A 99 12.86 -27.04 10.22
CA LEU A 99 14.32 -27.12 10.27
C LEU A 99 14.75 -28.22 11.26
N THR A 100 14.88 -29.46 10.78
CA THR A 100 15.41 -30.56 11.60
C THR A 100 16.93 -30.46 11.71
N ILE A 101 17.41 -29.75 12.73
CA ILE A 101 18.84 -29.66 13.03
C ILE A 101 19.31 -30.98 13.67
N LYS A 102 19.70 -31.95 12.84
CA LYS A 102 20.39 -33.15 13.31
C LYS A 102 21.82 -32.77 13.67
N LYS A 103 22.15 -32.76 14.95
CA LYS A 103 23.53 -32.57 15.45
C LYS A 103 24.38 -33.81 15.13
N VAL A 104 24.74 -34.01 13.86
CA VAL A 104 25.81 -34.93 13.46
C VAL A 104 27.11 -34.30 13.93
N GLY A 105 27.64 -34.81 15.05
CA GLY A 105 28.61 -34.10 15.88
C GLY A 105 29.81 -33.56 15.11
N LYS A 106 30.08 -32.26 15.26
CA LYS A 106 31.00 -31.70 16.26
C LYS A 106 30.49 -30.31 16.71
N SER A 107 30.87 -29.84 17.90
CA SER A 107 30.36 -28.59 18.51
C SER A 107 30.98 -27.31 17.94
N TYR A 108 31.42 -27.33 16.69
CA TYR A 108 31.99 -26.18 16.01
C TYR A 108 31.18 -25.87 14.76
N SER A 109 31.07 -24.58 14.43
CA SER A 109 30.49 -24.13 13.17
C SER A 109 31.46 -24.42 12.01
N PRO A 110 30.99 -24.97 10.88
CA PRO A 110 31.82 -25.15 9.69
C PRO A 110 32.29 -23.81 9.08
N TRP A 111 31.73 -22.68 9.50
CA TRP A 111 32.12 -21.35 9.02
C TRP A 111 33.26 -20.71 9.83
N ASN A 112 33.61 -21.24 11.01
CA ASN A 112 34.71 -20.70 11.83
C ASN A 112 35.29 -21.75 12.79
N SER A 113 36.03 -22.72 12.29
CA SER A 113 36.90 -23.53 13.15
C SER A 113 38.31 -22.94 13.16
N LYS A 114 38.63 -22.20 14.22
CA LYS A 114 39.93 -21.53 14.47
C LYS A 114 41.13 -22.48 14.54
N ILE A 115 40.92 -23.78 14.32
CA ILE A 115 41.89 -24.86 14.50
C ILE A 115 42.87 -24.92 13.31
N TYR A 116 42.46 -24.50 12.12
CA TYR A 116 43.31 -24.55 10.93
C TYR A 116 44.49 -23.55 10.95
N ASN A 117 44.44 -22.52 11.80
CA ASN A 117 45.49 -21.50 11.85
C ASN A 117 46.60 -21.76 12.88
N VAL A 118 46.51 -22.83 13.68
CA VAL A 118 47.46 -23.08 14.78
C VAL A 118 48.57 -24.06 14.37
N ILE A 119 48.44 -24.77 13.24
CA ILE A 119 49.38 -25.84 12.85
C ILE A 119 50.55 -25.30 11.98
N ASN A 120 50.53 -24.03 11.55
CA ASN A 120 51.57 -23.48 10.66
C ASN A 120 52.61 -22.55 11.33
N PHE A 121 52.65 -22.44 12.67
CA PHE A 121 53.60 -21.58 13.37
C PHE A 121 54.74 -22.35 14.05
N ASN A 122 55.38 -23.31 13.37
CA ASN A 122 56.68 -23.78 13.85
C ASN A 122 57.64 -24.21 12.74
N ARG A 123 58.02 -23.26 11.89
CA ARG A 123 59.24 -23.42 11.09
C ARG A 123 59.86 -22.05 10.86
N PHE A 124 60.68 -21.60 11.79
CA PHE A 124 61.89 -20.79 11.58
C PHE A 124 62.44 -20.38 12.95
N GLN A 125 63.19 -21.28 13.58
CA GLN A 125 64.32 -20.86 14.42
C GLN A 125 65.56 -21.54 13.85
N ARG A 126 66.46 -20.70 13.32
CA ARG A 126 67.86 -21.01 13.04
C ARG A 126 68.61 -21.12 14.35
#